data_AF-A0A7Y2HI13-F1
#
_entry.id   AF-A0A7Y2HI13-F1
#
_cell.length_a   1.000
_cell.length_b   1.000
_cell.length_c   1.000
_cell.angle_alpha   90.00
_cell.angle_beta   90.00
_cell.angle_gamma   90.00
#
_symmetry.space_group_name_H-M   'P 1'
#
loop_
_entity.id
_entity.type
_entity.pdbx_description
1 polymer ?
#
loop_
_entity_poly.entity_id
_entity_poly.type
_entity_poly.pdbx_seq_one_letter_code
_entity_poly.pdbx_strand_id
1 'polypeptide(L)'
;MLEIFWLIAGVLIGGVAVWFIAYYRFKSESRSNDTALGVYDQRIRDLSSEIENHKEELKRERDKVITLSNRLAGSQSEFRFMEERLEEQRKEIDNIQNKFYAEFKNLANQIFDEKSRKFTDLNKDNIESLLKPLGERINQFEKKVETSNQTSLEWHAALREQISALKDQNIQITKEAENLTKALKGDSKTMGNWGEIILESILEKSGLEKGREYFVQERHKTEEGRNIQPDVIVKLPDNKNIIVDSKVSLVAYEKYVNEEEGKETYLKSHI
;
A
#
# COMPACT_ATOMS: atom_id res chain seq x y z
N MET A 1 12.17 -178.54 -22.25
CA MET A 1 11.91 -177.55 -23.33
C MET A 1 10.98 -176.42 -22.87
N LEU A 2 9.89 -176.67 -22.12
CA LEU A 2 8.98 -175.60 -21.65
C LEU A 2 9.55 -174.65 -20.56
N GLU A 3 10.39 -175.14 -19.62
CA GLU A 3 10.86 -174.31 -18.49
C GLU A 3 11.82 -173.17 -18.89
N ILE A 4 12.69 -173.41 -19.88
CA ILE A 4 13.66 -172.41 -20.39
C ILE A 4 12.92 -171.26 -21.09
N PHE A 5 11.78 -171.53 -21.72
CA PHE A 5 10.95 -170.52 -22.38
C PHE A 5 10.34 -169.52 -21.38
N TRP A 6 9.83 -170.00 -20.24
CA TRP A 6 9.28 -169.14 -19.19
C TRP A 6 10.34 -168.25 -18.52
N LEU A 7 11.57 -168.76 -18.37
CA LEU A 7 12.69 -168.01 -17.79
C LEU A 7 13.13 -166.86 -18.71
N ILE A 8 13.21 -167.11 -20.02
CA ILE A 8 13.51 -166.09 -21.03
C ILE A 8 12.37 -165.05 -21.13
N ALA A 9 11.11 -165.49 -21.07
CA ALA A 9 9.96 -164.61 -21.08
C ALA A 9 9.94 -163.67 -19.84
N GLY A 10 10.27 -164.18 -18.65
CA GLY A 10 10.36 -163.38 -17.43
C GLY A 10 11.45 -162.31 -17.49
N VAL A 11 12.63 -162.63 -18.04
CA VAL A 11 13.73 -161.66 -18.23
C VAL A 11 13.36 -160.58 -19.24
N LEU A 12 12.69 -160.94 -20.34
CA LEU A 12 12.21 -159.98 -21.32
C LEU A 12 11.16 -159.02 -20.73
N ILE A 13 10.19 -159.54 -19.98
CA ILE A 13 9.17 -158.72 -19.32
C ILE A 13 9.80 -157.80 -18.26
N GLY A 14 10.74 -158.31 -17.46
CA GLY A 14 11.48 -157.52 -16.49
C GLY A 14 12.32 -156.42 -17.14
N GLY A 15 13.01 -156.73 -18.24
CA GLY A 15 13.77 -155.75 -19.02
C GLY A 15 12.89 -154.65 -19.62
N VAL A 16 11.72 -155.02 -20.16
CA VAL A 16 10.72 -154.05 -20.65
C VAL A 16 10.16 -153.20 -19.52
N ALA A 17 9.87 -153.78 -18.35
CA ALA A 17 9.38 -153.02 -17.19
C ALA A 17 10.42 -152.03 -16.66
N VAL A 18 11.69 -152.43 -16.53
CA VAL A 18 12.80 -151.56 -16.10
C VAL A 18 13.04 -150.46 -17.14
N TRP A 19 13.06 -150.79 -18.43
CA TRP A 19 13.18 -149.80 -19.51
C TRP A 19 12.00 -148.81 -19.50
N PHE A 20 10.77 -149.29 -19.29
CA PHE A 20 9.57 -148.45 -19.23
C PHE A 20 9.61 -147.50 -18.03
N ILE A 21 10.03 -147.97 -16.84
CA ILE A 21 10.19 -147.13 -15.65
C ILE A 21 11.31 -146.10 -15.87
N ALA A 22 12.45 -146.51 -16.43
CA ALA A 22 13.55 -145.60 -16.74
C ALA A 22 13.15 -144.55 -17.79
N TYR A 23 12.41 -144.96 -18.82
CA TYR A 23 11.90 -144.07 -19.87
C TYR A 23 10.90 -143.06 -19.31
N TYR A 24 9.95 -143.47 -18.46
CA TYR A 24 8.99 -142.56 -17.84
C TYR A 24 9.65 -141.65 -16.78
N ARG A 25 10.62 -142.15 -16.01
CA ARG A 25 11.37 -141.33 -15.05
C ARG A 25 12.24 -140.28 -15.76
N PHE A 26 12.99 -140.68 -16.79
CA PHE A 26 13.81 -139.77 -17.59
C PHE A 26 12.94 -138.76 -18.36
N LYS A 27 11.80 -139.17 -18.91
CA LYS A 27 10.84 -138.27 -19.56
C LYS A 27 10.19 -137.31 -18.55
N SER A 28 9.91 -137.74 -17.32
CA SER A 28 9.40 -136.87 -16.26
C SER A 28 10.46 -135.88 -15.76
N GLU A 29 11.71 -136.32 -15.61
CA GLU A 29 12.84 -135.50 -15.17
C GLU A 29 13.22 -134.47 -16.24
N SER A 30 13.27 -134.87 -17.51
CA SER A 30 13.43 -133.97 -18.66
C SER A 30 12.28 -132.95 -18.71
N ARG A 31 11.03 -133.38 -18.55
CA ARG A 31 9.87 -132.48 -18.54
C ARG A 31 9.92 -131.50 -17.36
N SER A 32 10.40 -131.93 -16.19
CA SER A 32 10.59 -131.04 -15.03
C SER A 32 11.71 -130.02 -15.24
N ASN A 33 12.82 -130.44 -15.86
CA ASN A 33 13.93 -129.55 -16.20
C ASN A 33 13.53 -128.55 -17.29
N ASP A 34 12.77 -128.98 -18.31
CA ASP A 34 12.24 -128.10 -19.36
C ASP A 34 11.26 -127.07 -18.77
N THR A 35 10.42 -127.46 -17.80
CA THR A 35 9.55 -126.50 -17.09
C THR A 35 10.35 -125.50 -16.25
N ALA A 36 11.41 -125.95 -15.56
CA ALA A 36 12.27 -125.06 -14.78
C ALA A 36 13.03 -124.08 -15.68
N LEU A 37 13.60 -124.57 -16.79
CA LEU A 37 14.24 -123.75 -17.84
C LEU A 37 13.28 -122.70 -18.40
N GLY A 38 12.03 -123.07 -18.69
CA GLY A 38 11.00 -122.13 -19.16
C GLY A 38 10.68 -121.02 -18.14
N VAL A 39 10.66 -121.34 -16.84
CA VAL A 39 10.46 -120.36 -15.75
C VAL A 39 11.66 -119.42 -15.63
N TYR A 40 12.89 -119.94 -15.73
CA TYR A 40 14.09 -119.10 -15.73
C TYR A 40 14.15 -118.16 -16.94
N ASP A 41 13.83 -118.66 -18.13
CA ASP A 41 13.73 -117.84 -19.34
C ASP A 41 12.66 -116.75 -19.22
N GLN A 42 11.52 -117.07 -18.62
CA GLN A 42 10.49 -116.08 -18.35
C GLN A 42 10.99 -115.02 -17.35
N ARG A 43 11.67 -115.41 -16.27
CA ARG A 43 12.23 -114.47 -15.30
C ARG A 43 13.31 -113.59 -15.90
N ILE A 44 14.16 -114.12 -16.80
CA ILE A 44 15.16 -113.35 -17.53
C ILE A 44 14.48 -112.33 -18.45
N ARG A 45 13.41 -112.73 -19.16
CA ARG A 45 12.62 -111.81 -19.98
C ARG A 45 12.00 -110.69 -19.15
N ASP A 46 11.38 -111.02 -18.03
CA ASP A 46 10.75 -110.04 -17.14
C ASP A 46 11.80 -109.06 -16.57
N LEU A 47 12.93 -109.56 -16.06
CA LEU A 47 14.03 -108.74 -15.57
C LEU A 47 14.65 -107.87 -16.67
N SER A 48 14.79 -108.38 -17.89
CA SER A 48 15.29 -107.60 -19.02
C SER A 48 14.34 -106.46 -19.41
N SER A 49 13.03 -106.70 -19.30
CA SER A 49 12.00 -105.69 -19.52
C SER A 49 12.01 -104.62 -18.42
N GLU A 50 12.15 -105.02 -17.15
CA GLU A 50 12.31 -104.09 -16.02
C GLU A 50 13.57 -103.22 -16.16
N ILE A 51 14.70 -103.80 -16.57
CA ILE A 51 15.94 -103.06 -16.81
C ILE A 51 15.77 -102.04 -17.93
N GLU A 52 15.11 -102.42 -19.04
CA GLU A 52 14.89 -101.48 -20.14
C GLU A 52 13.95 -100.34 -19.74
N ASN A 53 12.88 -100.63 -18.99
CA ASN A 53 11.99 -99.60 -18.43
C ASN A 53 12.74 -98.63 -17.51
N HIS A 54 13.54 -99.13 -16.56
CA HIS A 54 14.33 -98.27 -15.68
C HIS A 54 15.40 -97.47 -16.43
N LYS A 55 15.97 -98.02 -17.50
CA LYS A 55 16.92 -97.30 -18.34
C LYS A 55 16.25 -96.18 -19.12
N GLU A 56 15.03 -96.40 -19.62
CA GLU A 56 14.21 -95.34 -20.21
C GLU A 56 13.85 -94.26 -19.20
N GLU A 57 13.41 -94.63 -17.99
CA GLU A 57 13.10 -93.69 -16.91
C GLU A 57 14.32 -92.85 -16.54
N LEU A 58 15.48 -93.48 -16.36
CA LEU A 58 16.73 -92.79 -16.06
C LEU A 58 17.14 -91.83 -17.18
N LYS A 59 16.92 -92.21 -18.44
CA LYS A 59 17.16 -91.33 -19.59
C LYS A 59 16.23 -90.12 -19.56
N ARG A 60 14.92 -90.33 -19.34
CA ARG A 60 13.94 -89.24 -19.23
C ARG A 60 14.29 -88.28 -18.09
N GLU A 61 14.72 -88.81 -16.94
CA GLU A 61 15.08 -87.99 -15.79
C GLU A 61 16.38 -87.21 -16.05
N ARG A 62 17.37 -87.80 -16.72
CA ARG A 62 18.57 -87.08 -17.17
C ARG A 62 18.24 -85.95 -18.13
N ASP A 63 17.35 -86.19 -19.09
CA ASP A 63 16.91 -85.17 -20.04
C ASP A 63 16.19 -84.02 -19.30
N LYS A 64 15.34 -84.33 -18.31
CA LYS A 64 14.73 -83.31 -17.44
C LYS A 64 15.78 -82.50 -16.69
N VAL A 65 16.78 -83.14 -16.06
CA VAL A 65 17.84 -82.44 -15.33
C VAL A 65 18.61 -81.49 -16.24
N ILE A 66 18.92 -81.90 -17.47
CA ILE A 66 19.60 -81.04 -18.45
C ILE A 66 18.70 -79.83 -18.80
N THR A 67 17.41 -80.05 -19.08
CA THR A 67 16.50 -78.94 -19.40
C THR A 67 16.31 -77.98 -18.23
N LEU A 68 16.20 -78.49 -17.00
CA LEU A 68 16.09 -77.69 -15.79
C LEU A 68 17.38 -76.90 -15.51
N SER A 69 18.54 -77.53 -15.70
CA SER A 69 19.84 -76.87 -15.56
C SER A 69 19.99 -75.73 -16.56
N ASN A 70 19.58 -75.94 -17.82
CA ASN A 70 19.62 -74.89 -18.85
C ASN A 70 18.65 -73.74 -18.53
N ARG A 71 17.44 -74.05 -18.04
CA ARG A 71 16.48 -73.03 -17.59
C ARG A 71 16.99 -72.25 -16.40
N LEU A 72 17.62 -72.92 -15.42
CA LEU A 72 18.20 -72.29 -14.25
C LEU A 72 19.35 -71.35 -14.64
N ALA A 73 20.24 -71.81 -15.53
CA ALA A 73 21.33 -70.97 -16.04
C ALA A 73 20.80 -69.73 -16.79
N GLY A 74 19.77 -69.90 -17.62
CA GLY A 74 19.10 -68.80 -18.31
C GLY A 74 18.49 -67.78 -17.34
N SER A 75 17.71 -68.26 -16.36
CA SER A 75 17.06 -67.41 -15.36
C SER A 75 18.08 -66.69 -14.46
N GLN A 76 19.18 -67.35 -14.07
CA GLN A 76 20.26 -66.72 -13.30
C GLN A 76 20.99 -65.64 -14.11
N SER A 77 21.14 -65.82 -15.42
CA SER A 77 21.71 -64.80 -16.30
C SER A 77 20.78 -63.59 -16.41
N GLU A 78 19.48 -63.82 -16.58
CA GLU A 78 18.48 -62.76 -16.65
C GLU A 78 18.39 -61.97 -15.34
N PHE A 79 18.45 -62.67 -14.19
CA PHE A 79 18.46 -62.03 -12.89
C PHE A 79 19.68 -61.12 -12.69
N ARG A 80 20.88 -61.59 -13.03
CA ARG A 80 22.10 -60.77 -12.95
C ARG A 80 22.04 -59.55 -13.86
N PHE A 81 21.55 -59.71 -15.09
CA PHE A 81 21.37 -58.60 -16.01
C PHE A 81 20.36 -57.56 -15.48
N MET A 82 19.25 -58.02 -14.88
CA MET A 82 18.25 -57.14 -14.29
C MET A 82 18.81 -56.39 -13.07
N GLU A 83 19.61 -57.05 -12.24
CA GLU A 83 20.26 -56.47 -11.08
C GLU A 83 21.26 -55.36 -11.48
N GLU A 84 22.10 -55.63 -12.49
CA GLU A 84 23.02 -54.64 -13.06
C GLU A 84 22.28 -53.42 -13.62
N ARG A 85 21.19 -53.66 -14.38
CA ARG A 85 20.36 -52.58 -14.93
C ARG A 85 19.68 -51.75 -13.84
N LEU A 86 19.20 -52.37 -12.76
CA LEU A 86 18.60 -51.66 -11.63
C LEU A 86 19.65 -50.80 -10.90
N GLU A 87 20.89 -51.29 -10.77
CA GLU A 87 21.97 -50.52 -10.18
C GLU A 87 22.35 -49.30 -11.04
N GLU A 88 22.43 -49.49 -12.36
CA GLU A 88 22.67 -48.41 -13.31
C GLU A 88 21.56 -47.35 -13.27
N GLN A 89 20.28 -47.78 -13.30
CA GLN A 89 19.14 -46.87 -13.18
C GLN A 89 19.13 -46.10 -11.86
N ARG A 90 19.52 -46.73 -10.74
CA ARG A 90 19.66 -46.02 -9.46
C ARG A 90 20.73 -44.93 -9.53
N LYS A 91 21.88 -45.22 -10.14
CA LYS A 91 22.96 -44.24 -10.33
C LYS A 91 22.51 -43.09 -11.23
N GLU A 92 21.76 -43.37 -12.30
CA GLU A 92 21.19 -42.33 -13.16
C GLU A 92 20.21 -41.43 -12.40
N ILE A 93 19.30 -42.00 -11.62
CA ILE A 93 18.35 -41.24 -10.81
C ILE A 93 19.07 -40.32 -9.83
N ASP A 94 20.10 -40.82 -9.13
CA ASP A 94 20.87 -40.02 -8.19
C ASP A 94 21.60 -38.85 -8.90
N ASN A 95 22.20 -39.11 -10.07
CA ASN A 95 22.82 -38.07 -10.87
C ASN A 95 21.81 -37.02 -11.35
N ILE A 96 20.62 -37.44 -11.78
CA ILE A 96 19.53 -36.53 -12.18
C ILE A 96 19.08 -35.68 -10.99
N GLN A 97 18.90 -36.26 -9.80
CA GLN A 97 18.53 -35.52 -8.60
C GLN A 97 19.58 -34.48 -8.22
N ASN A 98 20.87 -34.85 -8.26
CA ASN A 98 21.97 -33.93 -7.97
C ASN A 98 22.03 -32.77 -8.97
N LYS A 99 21.87 -33.04 -10.27
CA LYS A 99 21.79 -31.99 -11.31
C LYS A 99 20.57 -31.10 -11.10
N PHE A 100 19.41 -31.68 -10.83
CA PHE A 100 18.18 -30.92 -10.60
C PHE A 100 18.31 -30.00 -9.38
N TYR A 101 18.92 -30.48 -8.29
CA TYR A 101 19.18 -29.66 -7.10
C TYR A 101 20.13 -28.49 -7.40
N ALA A 102 21.20 -28.74 -8.16
CA ALA A 102 22.14 -27.69 -8.55
C ALA A 102 21.49 -26.63 -9.44
N GLU A 103 20.74 -27.05 -10.47
CA GLU A 103 19.99 -26.15 -11.36
C GLU A 103 18.92 -25.37 -10.60
N PHE A 104 18.16 -26.02 -9.71
CA PHE A 104 17.17 -25.37 -8.86
C PHE A 104 17.81 -24.30 -7.98
N LYS A 105 18.94 -24.61 -7.33
CA LYS A 105 19.67 -23.65 -6.49
C LYS A 105 20.18 -22.46 -7.30
N ASN A 106 20.71 -22.69 -8.50
CA ASN A 106 21.17 -21.63 -9.39
C ASN A 106 20.00 -20.74 -9.83
N LEU A 107 18.89 -21.33 -10.28
CA LEU A 107 17.70 -20.59 -10.68
C LEU A 107 17.09 -19.80 -9.51
N ALA A 108 17.02 -20.39 -8.32
CA ALA A 108 16.53 -19.72 -7.13
C ALA A 108 17.39 -18.50 -6.77
N ASN A 109 18.72 -18.64 -6.80
CA ASN A 109 19.63 -17.52 -6.58
C ASN A 109 19.47 -16.44 -7.65
N GLN A 110 19.37 -16.82 -8.93
CA GLN A 110 19.16 -15.87 -10.03
C GLN A 110 17.84 -15.11 -9.88
N ILE A 111 16.73 -15.80 -9.60
CA ILE A 111 15.43 -15.16 -9.39
C ILE A 111 15.47 -14.25 -8.17
N PHE A 112 16.11 -14.69 -7.08
CA PHE A 112 16.23 -13.88 -5.86
C PHE A 112 17.07 -12.63 -6.09
N ASP A 113 18.22 -12.74 -6.76
CA ASP A 113 19.07 -11.60 -7.11
C ASP A 113 18.37 -10.64 -8.07
N GLU A 114 17.69 -11.16 -9.09
CA GLU A 114 16.94 -10.34 -10.05
C GLU A 114 15.78 -9.59 -9.36
N LYS A 115 15.01 -10.28 -8.51
CA LYS A 115 13.94 -9.67 -7.71
C LYS A 115 14.49 -8.67 -6.70
N SER A 116 15.59 -8.98 -6.01
CA SER A 116 16.19 -8.09 -5.02
C SER A 116 16.72 -6.81 -5.66
N ARG A 117 17.40 -6.91 -6.80
CA ARG A 117 17.84 -5.75 -7.60
C ARG A 117 16.65 -4.94 -8.10
N LYS A 118 15.70 -5.57 -8.81
CA LYS A 118 14.50 -4.88 -9.30
C LYS A 118 13.69 -4.23 -8.18
N PHE A 119 13.58 -4.86 -7.01
CA PHE A 119 12.85 -4.30 -5.87
C PHE A 119 13.61 -3.11 -5.25
N THR A 120 14.92 -3.21 -5.09
CA THR A 120 15.75 -2.13 -4.50
C THR A 120 15.81 -0.92 -5.42
N ASP A 121 16.03 -1.13 -6.71
CA ASP A 121 16.14 -0.07 -7.71
C ASP A 121 14.78 0.65 -7.88
N LEU A 122 13.67 -0.09 -8.01
CA LEU A 122 12.33 0.51 -8.12
C LEU A 122 11.90 1.25 -6.86
N ASN A 123 12.24 0.77 -5.66
CA ASN A 123 11.87 1.47 -4.43
C ASN A 123 12.70 2.72 -4.22
N LYS A 124 14.02 2.66 -4.43
CA LYS A 124 14.90 3.80 -4.15
C LYS A 124 14.63 4.96 -5.11
N ASP A 125 14.56 4.70 -6.42
CA ASP A 125 14.37 5.75 -7.42
C ASP A 125 12.96 6.35 -7.37
N ASN A 126 11.92 5.53 -7.14
CA ASN A 126 10.56 6.05 -7.01
C ASN A 126 10.34 6.80 -5.69
N ILE A 127 10.88 6.31 -4.57
CA ILE A 127 10.74 7.02 -3.29
C ILE A 127 11.53 8.33 -3.32
N GLU A 128 12.74 8.34 -3.87
CA GLU A 128 13.53 9.57 -3.98
C GLU A 128 12.86 10.59 -4.91
N SER A 129 12.34 10.16 -6.08
CA SER A 129 11.63 11.05 -7.00
C SER A 129 10.28 11.54 -6.46
N LEU A 130 9.59 10.78 -5.60
CA LEU A 130 8.36 11.21 -4.93
C LEU A 130 8.62 12.12 -3.73
N LEU A 131 9.69 11.88 -2.96
CA LEU A 131 9.98 12.64 -1.73
C LEU A 131 10.72 13.95 -2.00
N LYS A 132 11.54 14.03 -3.06
CA LYS A 132 12.30 15.25 -3.38
C LYS A 132 11.40 16.48 -3.64
N PRO A 133 10.32 16.39 -4.44
CA PRO A 133 9.37 17.49 -4.63
C PRO A 133 8.63 17.87 -3.35
N LEU A 134 8.40 16.90 -2.45
CA LEU A 134 7.75 17.15 -1.15
C LEU A 134 8.67 17.95 -0.23
N GLY A 135 9.94 17.56 -0.13
CA GLY A 135 10.96 18.28 0.64
C GLY A 135 11.16 19.71 0.14
N GLU A 136 11.22 19.90 -1.19
CA GLU A 136 11.32 21.23 -1.80
C GLU A 136 10.11 22.11 -1.48
N ARG A 137 8.88 21.55 -1.54
CA ARG A 137 7.66 22.28 -1.19
C ARG A 137 7.57 22.66 0.28
N ILE A 138 8.03 21.78 1.19
CA ILE A 138 8.06 22.07 2.63
C ILE A 138 9.03 23.23 2.92
N ASN A 139 10.24 23.20 2.34
CA ASN A 139 11.20 24.32 2.49
C ASN A 139 10.66 25.64 1.92
N GLN A 140 9.99 25.59 0.77
CA GLN A 140 9.34 26.79 0.20
C GLN A 140 8.21 27.30 1.08
N PHE A 141 7.41 26.40 1.67
CA PHE A 141 6.34 26.76 2.59
C PHE A 141 6.88 27.39 3.87
N GLU A 142 7.89 26.77 4.49
CA GLU A 142 8.56 27.30 5.68
C GLU A 142 9.08 28.72 5.44
N LYS A 143 9.81 28.92 4.34
CA LYS A 143 10.33 30.25 3.96
C LYS A 143 9.22 31.27 3.73
N LYS A 144 8.10 30.86 3.13
CA LYS A 144 6.95 31.74 2.89
C LYS A 144 6.23 32.11 4.18
N VAL A 145 6.10 31.17 5.12
CA VAL A 145 5.52 31.42 6.45
C VAL A 145 6.41 32.37 7.25
N GLU A 146 7.72 32.13 7.27
CA GLU A 146 8.68 32.99 7.96
C GLU A 146 8.65 34.41 7.40
N THR A 147 8.68 34.55 6.07
CA THR A 147 8.57 35.86 5.39
C THR A 147 7.25 36.55 5.73
N SER A 148 6.12 35.82 5.71
CA SER A 148 4.81 36.38 6.02
C SER A 148 4.71 36.86 7.47
N ASN A 149 5.28 36.12 8.41
CA ASN A 149 5.33 36.53 9.82
C ASN A 149 6.20 37.77 10.00
N GLN A 150 7.36 37.83 9.34
CA GLN A 150 8.22 39.00 9.38
C GLN A 150 7.52 40.24 8.80
N THR A 151 6.90 40.14 7.61
CA THR A 151 6.12 41.24 7.03
C THR A 151 4.95 41.66 7.93
N SER A 152 4.28 40.70 8.59
CA SER A 152 3.19 41.01 9.51
C SER A 152 3.69 41.77 10.76
N LEU A 153 4.84 41.40 11.32
CA LEU A 153 5.46 42.11 12.43
C LEU A 153 5.84 43.55 12.05
N GLU A 154 6.44 43.73 10.87
CA GLU A 154 6.77 45.05 10.32
C GLU A 154 5.51 45.92 10.14
N TRP A 155 4.46 45.35 9.57
CA TRP A 155 3.16 46.02 9.41
C TRP A 155 2.55 46.41 10.76
N HIS A 156 2.58 45.53 11.75
CA HIS A 156 2.06 45.83 13.09
C HIS A 156 2.87 46.91 13.81
N ALA A 157 4.19 46.94 13.63
CA ALA A 157 5.04 47.99 14.17
C ALA A 157 4.72 49.35 13.51
N ALA A 158 4.65 49.40 12.18
CA ALA A 158 4.30 50.61 11.43
C ALA A 158 2.90 51.12 11.77
N LEU A 159 1.91 50.22 11.88
CA LEU A 159 0.55 50.59 12.27
C LEU A 159 0.51 51.15 13.70
N ARG A 160 1.25 50.56 14.64
CA ARG A 160 1.32 51.06 16.02
C ARG A 160 1.92 52.46 16.08
N GLU A 161 2.95 52.73 15.27
CA GLU A 161 3.54 54.06 15.14
C GLU A 161 2.53 55.07 14.59
N GLN A 162 1.81 54.73 13.51
CA GLN A 162 0.77 55.57 12.92
C GLN A 162 -0.37 55.86 13.92
N ILE A 163 -0.83 54.85 14.67
CA ILE A 163 -1.85 55.03 15.71
C ILE A 163 -1.34 55.94 16.82
N SER A 164 -0.07 55.81 17.23
CA SER A 164 0.53 56.70 18.22
C SER A 164 0.57 58.14 17.72
N ALA A 165 1.03 58.35 16.48
CA ALA A 165 1.08 59.66 15.85
C ALA A 165 -0.31 60.30 15.73
N LEU A 166 -1.34 59.52 15.33
CA LEU A 166 -2.72 59.98 15.29
C LEU A 166 -3.26 60.36 16.67
N LYS A 167 -2.94 59.57 17.70
CA LYS A 167 -3.32 59.89 19.09
C LYS A 167 -2.69 61.22 19.53
N ASP A 168 -1.41 61.42 19.26
CA ASP A 168 -0.69 62.64 19.63
C ASP A 168 -1.24 63.87 18.89
N GLN A 169 -1.53 63.73 17.58
CA GLN A 169 -2.22 64.77 16.79
C GLN A 169 -3.61 65.09 17.35
N ASN A 170 -4.38 64.08 17.75
CA ASN A 170 -5.72 64.30 18.32
C ASN A 170 -5.63 65.09 19.63
N ILE A 171 -4.69 64.73 20.52
CA ILE A 171 -4.42 65.48 21.77
C ILE A 171 -4.04 66.94 21.48
N GLN A 172 -3.21 67.17 20.46
CA GLN A 172 -2.82 68.52 20.06
C GLN A 172 -4.03 69.32 19.55
N ILE A 173 -4.85 68.75 18.67
CA ILE A 173 -6.07 69.40 18.15
C ILE A 173 -7.04 69.73 19.28
N THR A 174 -7.27 68.80 20.22
CA THR A 174 -8.14 69.06 21.38
C THR A 174 -7.62 70.24 22.20
N LYS A 175 -6.30 70.30 22.44
CA LYS A 175 -5.68 71.40 23.17
C LYS A 175 -5.76 72.75 22.43
N GLU A 176 -5.57 72.74 21.12
CA GLU A 176 -5.72 73.94 20.28
C GLU A 176 -7.17 74.43 20.25
N ALA A 177 -8.14 73.53 20.13
CA ALA A 177 -9.57 73.85 20.21
C ALA A 177 -9.98 74.39 21.59
N GLU A 178 -9.49 73.80 22.68
CA GLU A 178 -9.69 74.34 24.04
C GLU A 178 -9.10 75.74 24.21
N ASN A 179 -7.87 75.95 23.72
CA ASN A 179 -7.21 77.26 23.79
C ASN A 179 -7.94 78.31 22.95
N LEU A 180 -8.40 77.95 21.75
CA LEU A 180 -9.22 78.82 20.91
C LEU A 180 -10.54 79.17 21.60
N THR A 181 -11.20 78.18 22.20
CA THR A 181 -12.46 78.38 22.94
C THR A 181 -12.25 79.31 24.15
N LYS A 182 -11.17 79.12 24.91
CA LYS A 182 -10.80 80.00 26.04
C LYS A 182 -10.47 81.42 25.57
N ALA A 183 -9.75 81.58 24.46
CA ALA A 183 -9.45 82.89 23.88
C ALA A 183 -10.72 83.64 23.44
N LEU A 184 -11.68 82.94 22.84
CA LEU A 184 -12.97 83.51 22.44
C LEU A 184 -13.91 83.80 23.63
N LYS A 185 -13.76 83.09 24.76
CA LYS A 185 -14.55 83.28 26.00
C LYS A 185 -14.10 84.47 26.85
N GLY A 186 -12.83 84.85 26.77
CA GLY A 186 -12.19 85.77 27.72
C GLY A 186 -12.42 87.25 27.45
N ASP A 187 -12.67 87.65 26.20
CA ASP A 187 -12.73 89.06 25.82
C ASP A 187 -13.98 89.37 24.97
N SER A 188 -15.00 89.97 25.61
CA SER A 188 -16.27 90.39 25.00
C SER A 188 -16.07 91.20 23.72
N LYS A 189 -14.97 91.95 23.63
CA LYS A 189 -14.62 92.76 22.45
C LYS A 189 -14.13 91.91 21.27
N THR A 190 -13.36 90.84 21.53
CA THR A 190 -12.92 89.91 20.47
C THR A 190 -14.07 89.06 19.92
N MET A 191 -15.05 88.75 20.77
CA MET A 191 -16.26 88.04 20.38
C MET A 191 -17.17 88.88 19.48
N GLY A 192 -17.33 90.18 19.78
CA GLY A 192 -17.99 91.14 18.90
C GLY A 192 -17.28 91.26 17.55
N ASN A 193 -15.96 91.47 17.56
CA ASN A 193 -15.16 91.54 16.32
C ASN A 193 -15.23 90.24 15.49
N TRP A 194 -15.32 89.06 16.12
CA TRP A 194 -15.50 87.80 15.40
C TRP A 194 -16.88 87.69 14.73
N GLY A 195 -17.92 88.16 15.42
CA GLY A 195 -19.26 88.31 14.85
C GLY A 195 -19.29 89.24 13.64
N GLU A 196 -18.58 90.37 13.72
CA GLU A 196 -18.43 91.32 12.62
C GLU A 196 -17.68 90.71 11.41
N ILE A 197 -16.57 89.98 11.63
CA ILE A 197 -15.80 89.32 10.57
C ILE A 197 -16.61 88.21 9.88
N ILE A 198 -17.38 87.43 10.65
CA ILE A 198 -18.27 86.41 10.09
C ILE A 198 -19.39 87.07 9.27
N LEU A 199 -20.00 88.15 9.77
CA LEU A 199 -21.04 88.89 9.05
C LEU A 199 -20.48 89.47 7.74
N GLU A 200 -19.29 90.07 7.78
CA GLU A 200 -18.58 90.56 6.60
C GLU A 200 -18.34 89.44 5.57
N SER A 201 -17.84 88.27 6.03
CA SER A 201 -17.60 87.12 5.15
C SER A 201 -18.88 86.57 4.52
N ILE A 202 -20.02 86.62 5.23
CA ILE A 202 -21.32 86.22 4.69
C ILE A 202 -21.79 87.20 3.62
N LEU A 203 -21.69 88.51 3.87
CA LEU A 203 -22.10 89.55 2.92
C LEU A 203 -21.28 89.50 1.63
N GLU A 204 -19.95 89.32 1.73
CA GLU A 204 -19.07 89.13 0.56
C GLU A 204 -19.44 87.86 -0.23
N LYS A 205 -19.68 86.73 0.46
CA LYS A 205 -20.10 85.47 -0.20
C LYS A 205 -21.50 85.57 -0.83
N SER A 206 -22.38 86.42 -0.30
CA SER A 206 -23.67 86.74 -0.90
C SER A 206 -23.57 87.68 -2.10
N GLY A 207 -22.37 88.14 -2.48
CA GLY A 207 -22.11 88.93 -3.67
C GLY A 207 -22.21 90.44 -3.47
N LEU A 208 -22.20 90.93 -2.23
CA LEU A 208 -22.18 92.35 -1.90
C LEU A 208 -20.73 92.84 -1.78
N GLU A 209 -20.40 94.01 -2.34
CA GLU A 209 -19.04 94.56 -2.32
C GLU A 209 -18.90 95.64 -1.22
N LYS A 210 -17.80 95.55 -0.45
CA LYS A 210 -17.51 96.49 0.65
C LYS A 210 -17.26 97.89 0.09
N GLY A 211 -17.92 98.89 0.66
CA GLY A 211 -17.78 100.29 0.25
C GLY A 211 -18.64 100.70 -0.95
N ARG A 212 -19.42 99.76 -1.53
CA ARG A 212 -20.37 100.03 -2.61
C ARG A 212 -21.79 99.62 -2.21
N GLU A 213 -22.03 98.33 -1.99
CA GLU A 213 -23.33 97.81 -1.57
C GLU A 213 -23.50 97.76 -0.04
N TYR A 214 -22.41 97.61 0.73
CA TYR A 214 -22.47 97.67 2.19
C TYR A 214 -21.30 98.44 2.82
N PHE A 215 -21.54 99.06 3.96
CA PHE A 215 -20.61 99.93 4.70
C PHE A 215 -20.54 99.48 6.16
N VAL A 216 -19.33 99.43 6.72
CA VAL A 216 -19.05 98.94 8.09
C VAL A 216 -18.66 100.13 8.96
N GLN A 217 -19.22 100.22 10.17
CA GLN A 217 -18.86 101.22 11.22
C GLN A 217 -18.98 102.71 10.81
N GLU A 218 -19.83 103.06 9.84
CA GLU A 218 -20.01 104.45 9.41
C GLU A 218 -20.81 105.26 10.44
N ARG A 219 -20.24 106.38 10.91
CA ARG A 219 -20.89 107.26 11.89
C ARG A 219 -21.83 108.22 11.19
N HIS A 220 -23.13 108.01 11.34
CA HIS A 220 -24.13 108.96 10.86
C HIS A 220 -24.63 109.86 11.98
N LYS A 221 -24.72 111.17 11.69
CA LYS A 221 -25.44 112.15 12.50
C LYS A 221 -26.86 112.24 11.98
N THR A 222 -27.84 111.91 12.82
CA THR A 222 -29.25 112.17 12.51
C THR A 222 -29.53 113.68 12.57
N GLU A 223 -30.54 114.17 11.85
CA GLU A 223 -30.91 115.60 11.82
C GLU A 223 -31.25 116.17 13.22
N GLU A 224 -31.55 115.32 14.21
CA GLU A 224 -31.76 115.69 15.61
C GLU A 224 -30.50 115.61 16.51
N GLY A 225 -29.30 115.45 15.94
CA GLY A 225 -28.04 115.56 16.67
C GLY A 225 -27.63 114.34 17.51
N ARG A 226 -28.29 113.19 17.38
CA ARG A 226 -27.83 111.91 17.96
C ARG A 226 -26.85 111.21 17.01
N ASN A 227 -25.76 110.69 17.58
CA ASN A 227 -24.85 109.78 16.89
C ASN A 227 -25.39 108.36 17.00
N ILE A 228 -25.58 107.70 15.86
CA ILE A 228 -25.92 106.27 15.79
C ILE A 228 -24.80 105.60 15.00
N GLN A 229 -24.20 104.56 15.59
CA GLN A 229 -23.14 103.78 14.96
C GLN A 229 -23.61 102.33 14.83
N PRO A 230 -24.26 101.97 13.70
CA PRO A 230 -24.62 100.59 13.42
C PRO A 230 -23.40 99.76 12.99
N ASP A 231 -23.43 98.45 13.23
CA ASP A 231 -22.34 97.52 12.85
C ASP A 231 -22.15 97.48 11.32
N VAL A 232 -23.24 97.24 10.56
CA VAL A 232 -23.23 97.23 9.08
C VAL A 232 -24.46 97.90 8.49
N ILE A 233 -24.27 98.69 7.42
CA ILE A 233 -25.33 99.33 6.63
C ILE A 233 -25.29 98.80 5.20
N VAL A 234 -26.38 98.20 4.72
CA VAL A 234 -26.54 97.74 3.34
C VAL A 234 -27.41 98.73 2.57
N LYS A 235 -26.91 99.23 1.43
CA LYS A 235 -27.64 100.17 0.55
C LYS A 235 -28.45 99.41 -0.49
N LEU A 236 -29.75 99.69 -0.54
CA LEU A 236 -30.67 99.15 -1.54
C LEU A 236 -30.90 100.17 -2.68
N PRO A 237 -31.36 99.71 -3.85
CA PRO A 237 -31.92 100.60 -4.87
C PRO A 237 -33.05 101.46 -4.28
N ASP A 238 -33.26 102.66 -4.82
CA ASP A 238 -34.27 103.64 -4.32
C ASP A 238 -33.88 104.41 -3.04
N ASN A 239 -32.59 104.52 -2.75
CA ASN A 239 -32.04 105.31 -1.64
C ASN A 239 -32.49 104.84 -0.23
N LYS A 240 -32.81 103.54 -0.11
CA LYS A 240 -33.19 102.90 1.16
C LYS A 240 -31.96 102.20 1.78
N ASN A 241 -31.85 102.28 3.11
CA ASN A 241 -30.75 101.67 3.86
C ASN A 241 -31.30 100.61 4.83
N ILE A 242 -30.68 99.43 4.87
CA ILE A 242 -30.91 98.40 5.89
C ILE A 242 -29.74 98.44 6.87
N ILE A 243 -30.06 98.45 8.17
CA ILE A 243 -29.09 98.37 9.26
C ILE A 243 -29.09 96.93 9.79
N VAL A 244 -27.91 96.33 9.93
CA VAL A 244 -27.71 94.97 10.44
C VAL A 244 -26.73 95.01 11.62
N ASP A 245 -27.11 94.41 12.74
CA ASP A 245 -26.33 94.30 13.99
C ASP A 245 -25.92 92.84 14.19
N SER A 246 -24.63 92.57 14.40
CA SER A 246 -24.14 91.20 14.62
C SER A 246 -24.07 90.89 16.12
N LYS A 247 -25.20 90.53 16.72
CA LYS A 247 -25.20 90.11 18.11
C LYS A 247 -24.90 88.61 18.23
N VAL A 248 -23.67 88.28 18.62
CA VAL A 248 -23.25 86.89 18.88
C VAL A 248 -23.23 86.62 20.38
N SER A 249 -23.86 85.53 20.82
CA SER A 249 -23.93 85.08 22.22
C SER A 249 -23.33 83.66 22.36
N LEU A 250 -22.04 83.51 22.04
CA LEU A 250 -21.28 82.26 22.12
C LEU A 250 -21.24 81.67 23.54
N VAL A 251 -21.21 82.51 24.57
CA VAL A 251 -21.20 82.06 25.98
C VAL A 251 -22.52 81.38 26.37
N ALA A 252 -23.67 81.88 25.89
CA ALA A 252 -24.96 81.26 26.18
C ALA A 252 -25.17 79.98 25.36
N TYR A 253 -24.68 79.93 24.11
CA TYR A 253 -24.71 78.74 23.27
C TYR A 253 -23.83 77.61 23.81
N GLU A 254 -22.61 77.92 24.25
CA GLU A 254 -21.69 76.95 24.86
C GLU A 254 -22.29 76.34 26.12
N LYS A 255 -22.83 77.16 27.02
CA LYS A 255 -23.56 76.69 28.21
C LYS A 255 -24.80 75.88 27.86
N TYR A 256 -25.55 76.28 26.84
CA TYR A 256 -26.70 75.51 26.35
C TYR A 256 -26.31 74.12 25.83
N VAL A 257 -25.18 73.99 25.14
CA VAL A 257 -24.70 72.71 24.58
C VAL A 257 -24.05 71.83 25.66
N ASN A 258 -23.28 72.43 26.58
CA ASN A 258 -22.45 71.70 27.54
C ASN A 258 -23.11 71.49 28.93
N GLU A 259 -24.09 72.30 29.35
CA GLU A 259 -24.80 72.15 30.64
C GLU A 259 -26.21 71.54 30.45
N GLU A 260 -26.62 70.60 31.30
CA GLU A 260 -27.92 69.91 31.20
C GLU A 260 -29.08 70.65 31.87
N GLU A 261 -28.82 71.43 32.92
CA GLU A 261 -29.83 72.22 33.65
C GLU A 261 -29.88 73.68 33.14
N GLY A 262 -31.07 74.28 33.10
CA GLY A 262 -31.23 75.70 32.72
C GLY A 262 -31.14 76.00 31.22
N LYS A 263 -31.15 74.97 30.36
CA LYS A 263 -31.09 75.11 28.88
C LYS A 263 -32.08 76.12 28.31
N GLU A 264 -33.32 76.16 28.78
CA GLU A 264 -34.30 77.16 28.31
C GLU A 264 -33.89 78.60 28.61
N THR A 265 -33.24 78.85 29.74
CA THR A 265 -32.76 80.17 30.14
C THR A 265 -31.56 80.61 29.32
N TYR A 266 -30.64 79.67 29.04
CA TYR A 266 -29.49 79.92 28.17
C TYR A 266 -29.88 80.08 26.71
N LEU A 267 -30.88 79.34 26.22
CA LEU A 267 -31.45 79.52 24.89
C LEU A 267 -32.09 80.91 24.75
N LYS A 268 -32.87 81.36 25.73
CA LYS A 268 -33.43 82.72 25.76
C LYS A 268 -32.37 83.83 25.86
N SER A 269 -31.18 83.50 26.36
CA SER A 269 -30.05 84.44 26.44
C SER A 269 -29.16 84.39 25.18
N HIS A 270 -29.37 83.39 24.32
CA HIS A 270 -28.67 83.23 23.04
C HIS A 270 -29.40 83.91 21.89
N ILE A 271 -30.74 83.89 21.90
CA ILE A 271 -31.65 84.56 20.94
C ILE A 271 -31.78 86.04 21.30
#